data_AF-A0A257LPR1-F1
#
_entry.id   AF-A0A257LPR1-F1
#
_cell.length_a   1.000
_cell.length_b   1.000
_cell.length_c   1.000
_cell.angle_alpha   90.00
_cell.angle_beta   90.00
_cell.angle_gamma   90.00
#
_symmetry.space_group_name_H-M   'P 1'
#
loop_
_entity.id
_entity.type
_entity.pdbx_description
1 polymer ?
#
loop_
_entity_poly.entity_id
_entity_poly.type
_entity_poly.pdbx_seq_one_letter_code
_entity_poly.pdbx_strand_id
1 'polypeptide(L)'
;MRRPAHPLDHRHPTPATARRRGRGFTLIELLVVMAIVALLVSIAAPRYLASLDRAREAALRSSLAVMRQAIDQFAADRGRFPESLDELVRSRYLRQLPEDPLTGRRETWVPLLPAPGDVVTGQLADVRSGAAGRARNGELYADW
;
A
#
# COMPACT_ATOMS: atom_id res chain seq x y z
N MET A 1 32.48 -46.63 -83.32
CA MET A 1 31.14 -46.08 -83.64
C MET A 1 30.23 -46.29 -82.43
N ARG A 2 29.95 -45.22 -81.65
CA ARG A 2 28.81 -45.01 -80.70
C ARG A 2 29.17 -43.91 -79.68
N ARG A 3 28.72 -42.67 -79.96
CA ARG A 3 28.16 -41.78 -78.92
C ARG A 3 26.66 -42.14 -78.77
N PRO A 4 25.89 -41.72 -77.74
CA PRO A 4 26.16 -40.91 -76.53
C PRO A 4 25.52 -41.55 -75.25
N ALA A 5 25.53 -40.96 -74.06
CA ALA A 5 24.47 -40.07 -73.56
C ALA A 5 24.92 -39.28 -72.32
N HIS A 6 24.48 -38.04 -72.31
CA HIS A 6 24.77 -36.95 -71.40
C HIS A 6 23.82 -36.99 -70.19
N PRO A 7 24.31 -36.97 -68.93
CA PRO A 7 23.46 -36.69 -67.78
C PRO A 7 23.21 -35.17 -67.71
N LEU A 8 21.95 -34.78 -67.68
CA LEU A 8 21.50 -33.39 -67.53
C LEU A 8 21.78 -32.94 -66.09
N ASP A 9 22.55 -31.85 -65.93
CA ASP A 9 22.80 -31.22 -64.64
C ASP A 9 21.53 -30.48 -64.18
N HIS A 10 20.78 -31.09 -63.25
CA HIS A 10 19.58 -30.50 -62.65
C HIS A 10 19.96 -29.56 -61.50
N ARG A 11 20.55 -28.40 -61.82
CA ARG A 11 20.71 -27.35 -60.80
C ARG A 11 19.36 -26.69 -60.55
N HIS A 12 18.69 -27.10 -59.47
CA HIS A 12 17.59 -26.33 -58.93
C HIS A 12 18.15 -25.01 -58.36
N PRO A 13 17.74 -23.84 -58.89
CA PRO A 13 18.03 -22.58 -58.23
C PRO A 13 17.20 -22.55 -56.95
N THR A 14 17.85 -22.76 -55.80
CA THR A 14 17.22 -22.52 -54.50
C THR A 14 16.86 -21.03 -54.42
N PRO A 15 15.59 -20.67 -54.18
CA PRO A 15 15.21 -19.27 -54.07
C PRO A 15 15.91 -18.67 -52.86
N ALA A 16 16.74 -17.66 -53.10
CA ALA A 16 17.34 -16.86 -52.04
C ALA A 16 16.21 -16.13 -51.30
N THR A 17 15.87 -16.59 -50.10
CA THR A 17 14.91 -15.91 -49.22
C THR A 17 15.41 -14.51 -48.91
N ALA A 18 14.77 -13.50 -49.50
CA ALA A 18 15.03 -12.10 -49.21
C ALA A 18 14.72 -11.82 -47.73
N ARG A 19 15.77 -11.74 -46.92
CA ARG A 19 15.68 -11.43 -45.49
C ARG A 19 15.17 -10.00 -45.35
N ARG A 20 13.87 -9.84 -45.03
CA ARG A 20 13.29 -8.55 -44.67
C ARG A 20 14.14 -7.95 -43.55
N ARG A 21 14.83 -6.84 -43.84
CA ARG A 21 15.52 -6.05 -42.83
C ARG A 21 14.46 -5.53 -41.86
N GLY A 22 14.40 -6.11 -40.67
CA GLY A 22 13.59 -5.59 -39.57
C GLY A 22 14.03 -4.15 -39.31
N ARG A 23 13.10 -3.21 -39.43
CA ARG A 23 13.33 -1.82 -39.06
C ARG A 23 13.49 -1.80 -37.53
N GLY A 24 14.67 -1.44 -37.04
CA GLY A 24 14.91 -1.21 -35.62
C GLY A 24 14.33 0.12 -35.17
N PHE A 25 14.09 0.24 -33.87
CA PHE A 25 13.62 1.47 -33.24
C PHE A 25 14.70 2.55 -33.29
N THR A 26 14.29 3.80 -33.50
CA THR A 26 15.20 4.95 -33.49
C THR A 26 15.37 5.47 -32.06
N LEU A 27 16.51 6.11 -31.76
CA LEU A 27 16.72 6.77 -30.46
C LEU A 27 15.67 7.85 -30.20
N ILE A 28 15.26 8.57 -31.26
CA ILE A 28 14.26 9.62 -31.17
C ILE A 28 12.86 9.09 -30.80
N GLU A 29 12.47 7.91 -31.29
CA GLU A 29 11.21 7.27 -30.87
C GLU A 29 11.20 6.98 -29.38
N LEU A 30 12.29 6.44 -28.84
CA LEU A 30 12.39 6.17 -27.40
C LEU A 30 12.33 7.48 -26.58
N LEU A 31 12.99 8.54 -27.04
CA LEU A 31 12.96 9.85 -26.37
C LEU A 31 11.55 10.42 -26.31
N VAL A 32 10.79 10.37 -27.41
CA VAL A 32 9.41 10.86 -27.43
C VAL A 32 8.53 10.03 -26.50
N VAL A 33 8.69 8.70 -26.46
CA VAL A 33 7.93 7.84 -25.54
C VAL A 33 8.23 8.18 -24.09
N MET A 34 9.52 8.32 -23.73
CA MET A 34 9.91 8.70 -22.36
C MET A 34 9.38 10.08 -21.98
N ALA A 35 9.36 11.04 -22.92
CA ALA A 35 8.80 12.37 -22.69
C ALA A 35 7.28 12.29 -22.39
N ILE A 36 6.53 11.47 -23.13
CA ILE A 36 5.09 11.27 -22.88
C ILE A 36 4.87 10.58 -21.52
N VAL A 37 5.66 9.55 -21.20
CA VAL A 37 5.56 8.86 -19.89
C VAL A 37 5.84 9.82 -18.74
N ALA A 38 6.90 10.63 -18.83
CA ALA A 38 7.23 11.62 -17.80
C ALA A 38 6.10 12.65 -17.61
N LEU A 39 5.50 13.11 -18.70
CA LEU A 39 4.35 14.02 -18.67
C LEU A 39 3.14 13.38 -17.96
N LEU A 40 2.82 12.13 -18.26
CA LEU A 40 1.72 11.41 -17.61
C LEU A 40 1.98 11.21 -16.11
N VAL A 41 3.20 10.79 -15.74
CA VAL A 41 3.59 10.59 -14.34
C VAL A 41 3.51 11.89 -13.55
N SER A 42 3.93 13.02 -14.13
CA SER A 42 3.85 14.34 -13.49
C SER A 42 2.43 14.69 -13.02
N ILE A 43 1.41 14.31 -13.82
CA ILE A 43 0.00 14.57 -13.49
C ILE A 43 -0.59 13.47 -12.59
N ALA A 44 -0.18 12.22 -12.79
CA ALA A 44 -0.71 11.07 -12.07
C ALA A 44 -0.17 10.93 -10.64
N ALA A 45 1.13 11.16 -10.44
CA ALA A 45 1.81 10.97 -9.16
C ALA A 45 1.18 11.76 -7.99
N PRO A 46 0.94 13.08 -8.07
CA PRO A 46 0.36 13.82 -6.94
C PRO A 46 -1.05 13.33 -6.59
N ARG A 47 -1.85 12.94 -7.59
CA ARG A 47 -3.20 12.38 -7.35
C ARG A 47 -3.15 11.03 -6.66
N TYR A 48 -2.21 10.19 -7.06
CA TYR A 48 -2.00 8.88 -6.44
C TYR A 48 -1.55 9.02 -4.99
N LEU A 49 -0.55 9.86 -4.72
CA LEU A 49 -0.07 10.14 -3.36
C LEU A 49 -1.20 10.69 -2.47
N ALA A 50 -1.95 11.67 -2.96
CA ALA A 50 -3.10 12.20 -2.23
C ALA A 50 -4.19 11.15 -1.96
N SER A 51 -4.36 10.16 -2.84
CA SER A 51 -5.28 9.04 -2.62
C SER A 51 -4.78 8.09 -1.54
N LEU A 52 -3.49 7.79 -1.52
CA LEU A 52 -2.87 6.98 -0.47
C LEU A 52 -3.02 7.63 0.89
N ASP A 53 -2.81 8.94 0.99
CA ASP A 53 -2.95 9.66 2.26
C ASP A 53 -4.39 9.59 2.80
N ARG A 54 -5.43 9.74 1.95
CA ARG A 54 -6.82 9.55 2.42
C ARG A 54 -7.08 8.12 2.88
N ALA A 55 -6.53 7.14 2.17
CA ALA A 55 -6.71 5.74 2.53
C ALA A 55 -6.07 5.44 3.90
N ARG A 56 -4.88 5.99 4.17
CA ARG A 56 -4.21 5.89 5.47
C ARG A 56 -5.01 6.58 6.58
N GLU A 57 -5.50 7.80 6.36
CA GLU A 57 -6.35 8.50 7.34
C GLU A 57 -7.65 7.74 7.64
N ALA A 58 -8.31 7.20 6.61
CA ALA A 58 -9.53 6.42 6.77
C ALA A 58 -9.26 5.12 7.54
N ALA A 59 -8.17 4.44 7.23
CA ALA A 59 -7.73 3.25 7.95
C ALA A 59 -7.41 3.58 9.42
N LEU A 60 -6.75 4.71 9.70
CA LEU A 60 -6.44 5.14 11.05
C LEU A 60 -7.71 5.35 11.87
N ARG A 61 -8.67 6.11 11.33
CA ARG A 61 -9.96 6.34 12.00
C ARG A 61 -10.71 5.05 12.26
N SER A 62 -10.69 4.11 11.31
CA SER A 62 -11.29 2.79 11.49
C SER A 62 -10.60 1.99 12.60
N SER A 63 -9.27 1.99 12.64
CA SER A 63 -8.50 1.30 13.69
C SER A 63 -8.77 1.87 15.07
N LEU A 64 -8.78 3.21 15.21
CA LEU A 64 -9.13 3.90 16.46
C LEU A 64 -10.54 3.56 16.92
N ALA A 65 -11.53 3.61 16.02
CA ALA A 65 -12.91 3.27 16.34
C ALA A 65 -13.04 1.83 16.88
N VAL A 66 -12.40 0.86 16.22
CA VAL A 66 -12.42 -0.54 16.65
C VAL A 66 -11.76 -0.72 18.02
N MET A 67 -10.63 -0.08 18.27
CA MET A 67 -9.94 -0.19 19.56
C MET A 67 -10.71 0.48 20.69
N ARG A 68 -11.23 1.70 20.48
CA ARG A 68 -12.07 2.42 21.45
C ARG A 68 -13.31 1.61 21.81
N GLN A 69 -14.00 1.06 20.81
CA GLN A 69 -15.14 0.18 21.06
C GLN A 69 -14.75 -1.06 21.88
N ALA A 70 -13.57 -1.63 21.67
CA ALA A 70 -13.08 -2.76 22.47
C ALA A 70 -12.75 -2.36 23.92
N ILE A 71 -12.21 -1.16 24.14
CA ILE A 71 -11.99 -0.58 25.47
C ILE A 71 -13.32 -0.38 26.20
N ASP A 72 -14.29 0.24 25.54
CA ASP A 72 -15.62 0.49 26.09
C ASP A 72 -16.33 -0.81 26.45
N GLN A 73 -16.28 -1.80 25.57
CA GLN A 73 -16.86 -3.13 25.81
C GLN A 73 -16.18 -3.84 26.99
N PHE A 74 -14.84 -3.74 27.10
CA PHE A 74 -14.12 -4.28 28.25
C PHE A 74 -14.56 -3.61 29.55
N ALA A 75 -14.66 -2.27 29.55
CA ALA A 75 -15.09 -1.52 30.72
C ALA A 75 -16.53 -1.86 31.14
N ALA A 76 -17.44 -2.03 30.18
CA ALA A 76 -18.81 -2.45 30.44
C ALA A 76 -18.89 -3.86 31.05
N ASP A 77 -18.08 -4.80 30.58
CA ASP A 77 -18.10 -6.19 31.06
C ASP A 77 -17.37 -6.39 32.39
N ARG A 78 -16.28 -5.64 32.63
CA ARG A 78 -15.38 -5.84 33.78
C ARG A 78 -15.52 -4.79 34.87
N GLY A 79 -16.24 -3.70 34.62
CA GLY A 79 -16.40 -2.57 35.55
C GLY A 79 -15.13 -1.74 35.76
N ARG A 80 -14.10 -1.95 34.93
CA ARG A 80 -12.84 -1.19 34.92
C ARG A 80 -12.28 -1.10 33.51
N PHE A 81 -11.52 -0.05 33.24
CA PHE A 81 -10.71 0.03 32.03
C PHE A 81 -9.58 -1.03 32.03
N PRO A 82 -9.12 -1.46 30.84
CA PRO A 82 -7.96 -2.32 30.72
C PRO A 82 -6.69 -1.63 31.27
N GLU A 83 -5.71 -2.42 31.69
CA GLU A 83 -4.40 -1.94 32.13
C GLU A 83 -3.48 -1.63 30.93
N SER A 84 -3.70 -2.32 29.81
CA SER A 84 -2.94 -2.10 28.57
C SER A 84 -3.70 -2.62 27.34
N LEU A 85 -3.27 -2.19 26.16
CA LEU A 85 -3.81 -2.66 24.88
C LEU A 85 -3.65 -4.19 24.70
N ASP A 86 -2.58 -4.77 25.25
CA ASP A 86 -2.35 -6.22 25.21
C ASP A 86 -3.37 -7.01 26.05
N GLU A 87 -3.97 -6.39 27.08
CA GLU A 87 -5.05 -7.03 27.84
C GLU A 87 -6.29 -7.29 26.98
N LEU A 88 -6.61 -6.37 26.05
CA LEU A 88 -7.73 -6.53 25.12
C LEU A 88 -7.53 -7.75 24.20
N VAL A 89 -6.29 -8.01 23.79
CA VAL A 89 -5.96 -9.17 22.95
C VAL A 89 -6.03 -10.46 23.76
N ARG A 90 -5.41 -10.49 24.95
CA ARG A 90 -5.42 -11.66 25.85
C ARG A 90 -6.82 -12.03 26.30
N SER A 91 -7.66 -11.02 26.55
CA SER A 91 -9.06 -11.17 26.96
C SER A 91 -10.03 -11.36 25.79
N ARG A 92 -9.53 -11.47 24.55
CA ARG A 92 -10.30 -11.75 23.31
C ARG A 92 -11.30 -10.66 22.89
N TYR A 93 -11.18 -9.44 23.39
CA TYR A 93 -11.92 -8.28 22.87
C TYR A 93 -11.36 -7.84 21.51
N LEU A 94 -10.05 -8.01 21.32
CA LEU A 94 -9.38 -7.87 20.03
C LEU A 94 -8.75 -9.20 19.62
N ARG A 95 -8.79 -9.53 18.34
CA ARG A 95 -8.06 -10.70 17.80
C ARG A 95 -6.55 -10.45 17.78
N GLN A 96 -6.17 -9.23 17.41
CA GLN A 96 -4.81 -8.69 17.42
C GLN A 96 -4.91 -7.17 17.43
N LEU A 97 -3.81 -6.50 17.81
CA LEU A 97 -3.70 -5.05 17.69
C LEU A 97 -3.59 -4.63 16.22
N PRO A 98 -4.43 -3.69 15.75
CA PRO A 98 -4.27 -3.08 14.44
C PRO A 98 -2.90 -2.40 14.29
N GLU A 99 -2.38 -2.38 13.07
CA GLU A 99 -1.20 -1.61 12.73
C GLU A 99 -1.57 -0.14 12.51
N ASP A 100 -0.71 0.79 12.93
CA ASP A 100 -0.89 2.21 12.65
C ASP A 100 -0.61 2.47 11.16
N PRO A 101 -1.61 2.86 10.36
CA PRO A 101 -1.46 3.01 8.92
C PRO A 101 -0.66 4.26 8.52
N LEU A 102 -0.34 5.17 9.45
CA LEU A 102 0.51 6.33 9.19
C LEU A 102 1.99 6.01 9.40
N THR A 103 2.33 5.19 10.39
CA THR A 103 3.73 4.84 10.71
C THR A 103 4.15 3.47 10.19
N GLY A 104 3.19 2.61 9.82
CA GLY A 104 3.43 1.22 9.44
C GLY A 104 3.96 0.38 10.60
N ARG A 105 3.58 0.72 11.84
CA ARG A 105 4.07 0.07 13.06
C ARG A 105 2.93 -0.14 14.05
N ARG A 106 3.01 -1.18 14.87
CA ARG A 106 1.96 -1.51 15.86
C ARG A 106 2.22 -0.86 17.21
N GLU A 107 3.46 -0.43 17.45
CA GLU A 107 3.95 0.06 18.73
C GLU A 107 3.75 1.56 18.91
N THR A 108 3.10 2.22 17.95
CA THR A 108 2.93 3.69 17.95
C THR A 108 1.66 4.14 18.68
N TRP A 109 0.81 3.22 19.13
CA TRP A 109 -0.39 3.57 19.88
C TRP A 109 -0.03 4.15 21.25
N VAL A 110 -0.57 5.32 21.56
CA VAL A 110 -0.36 6.00 22.84
C VAL A 110 -1.62 5.80 23.70
N PRO A 111 -1.55 5.00 24.78
CA PRO A 111 -2.65 4.86 25.71
C PRO A 111 -2.87 6.15 26.51
N LEU A 112 -4.12 6.51 26.76
CA LEU A 112 -4.53 7.65 27.56
C LEU A 112 -5.20 7.18 28.85
N LEU A 113 -4.77 7.79 29.96
CA LEU A 113 -5.29 7.52 31.29
C LEU A 113 -6.70 8.09 31.45
N PRO A 114 -7.56 7.47 32.28
CA PRO A 114 -8.85 8.04 32.64
C PRO A 114 -8.72 9.44 33.24
N ALA A 115 -9.75 10.27 33.07
CA ALA A 115 -9.73 11.62 33.61
C ALA A 115 -9.74 11.59 35.15
N PRO A 116 -9.06 12.53 35.83
CA PRO A 116 -9.13 12.62 37.28
C PRO A 116 -10.58 12.82 37.73
N GLY A 117 -11.14 11.86 38.46
CA GLY A 117 -12.53 11.87 38.91
C GLY A 117 -13.45 10.87 38.20
N ASP A 118 -12.96 10.11 37.22
CA ASP A 118 -13.71 9.00 36.66
C ASP A 118 -13.98 7.92 37.72
N VAL A 119 -15.23 7.47 37.78
CA VAL A 119 -15.68 6.39 38.68
C VAL A 119 -15.14 5.03 38.26
N VAL A 120 -14.76 4.88 36.98
CA VAL A 120 -14.23 3.65 36.41
C VAL A 120 -12.71 3.63 36.59
N THR A 121 -12.22 2.64 37.32
CA THR A 121 -10.78 2.45 37.60
C THR A 121 -10.05 1.84 36.40
N GLY A 122 -8.72 1.91 36.34
CA GLY A 122 -7.88 1.32 35.27
C GLY A 122 -6.91 2.33 34.64
N GLN A 123 -6.20 1.93 33.59
CA GLN A 123 -5.11 2.74 33.00
C GLN A 123 -5.33 3.17 31.54
N LEU A 124 -6.19 2.48 30.79
CA LEU A 124 -6.41 2.73 29.37
C LEU A 124 -7.89 3.07 29.11
N ALA A 125 -8.23 4.35 29.25
CA ALA A 125 -9.56 4.86 28.94
C ALA A 125 -9.72 5.18 27.45
N ASP A 126 -8.65 5.62 26.80
CA ASP A 126 -8.65 5.94 25.38
C ASP A 126 -7.29 5.61 24.73
N VAL A 127 -7.25 5.53 23.40
CA VAL A 127 -6.06 5.31 22.60
C VAL A 127 -6.00 6.32 21.46
N ARG A 128 -4.80 6.81 21.16
CA ARG A 128 -4.53 7.67 20.00
C ARG A 128 -3.32 7.20 19.22
N SER A 129 -3.18 7.67 17.98
CA SER A 129 -1.97 7.43 17.19
C SER A 129 -0.82 8.31 17.71
N GLY A 130 0.38 7.73 17.78
CA GLY A 130 1.64 8.46 18.02
C GLY A 130 2.27 9.01 16.75
N ALA A 131 1.58 8.98 15.60
CA ALA A 131 2.08 9.53 14.36
C ALA A 131 2.32 11.04 14.50
N ALA A 132 3.56 11.47 14.23
CA ALA A 132 3.88 12.88 14.15
C ALA A 132 3.27 13.47 12.87
N GLY A 133 2.51 14.56 13.00
CA GLY A 133 2.01 15.32 11.84
C GLY A 133 0.57 15.77 11.96
N ARG A 134 0.09 16.36 10.87
CA ARG A 134 -1.28 16.83 10.71
C ARG A 134 -1.99 16.02 9.64
N ALA A 135 -3.26 15.81 9.85
CA ALA A 135 -4.18 15.34 8.85
C ALA A 135 -4.43 16.40 7.77
N ARG A 136 -5.05 15.98 6.66
CA ARG A 136 -5.40 16.85 5.53
C ARG A 136 -6.38 17.98 5.91
N ASN A 137 -7.12 17.84 7.01
CA ASN A 137 -7.99 18.89 7.56
C ASN A 137 -7.25 19.85 8.51
N GLY A 138 -5.96 19.64 8.78
CA GLY A 138 -5.13 20.49 9.63
C GLY A 138 -5.08 20.11 11.11
N GLU A 139 -5.93 19.17 11.55
CA GLU A 139 -5.90 18.61 12.90
C GLU A 139 -4.63 17.76 13.11
N LEU A 140 -4.12 17.71 14.33
CA LEU A 140 -3.02 16.80 14.65
C LEU A 140 -3.57 15.38 14.75
N TYR A 141 -2.80 14.39 14.26
CA TYR A 141 -3.17 12.99 14.47
C TYR A 141 -3.21 12.59 15.95
N ALA A 142 -2.52 13.36 16.80
CA ALA A 142 -2.54 13.21 18.25
C ALA A 142 -3.84 13.71 18.92
N ASP A 143 -4.68 14.44 18.18
CA ASP A 143 -5.98 14.95 18.64
C ASP A 143 -7.14 14.03 18.21
N TRP A 144 -6.83 12.97 17.44
CA TRP A 144 -7.81 12.03 16.90
C TRP A 144 -8.12 10.87 17.83
#